data_AF-A0A7U9PVQ9-F1
#
_entry.id   AF-A0A7U9PVQ9-F1
#
_cell.length_a   1.000
_cell.length_b   1.000
_cell.length_c   1.000
_cell.angle_alpha   90.00
_cell.angle_beta   90.00
_cell.angle_gamma   90.00
#
_symmetry.space_group_name_H-M   'P 1'
#
loop_
_entity.id
_entity.type
_entity.pdbx_description
1 polymer ?
#
loop_
_entity_poly.entity_id
_entity_poly.type
_entity_poly.pdbx_seq_one_letter_code
_entity_poly.pdbx_strand_id
1 'polypeptide(L)'
;MGGWAAGEAFDHTSVLRFLERWTGVREPNISDWRRGTFGDLTSAFGFGSPAHRPPWLPDDTEEQLEEAEWEVEHLPKPTFPGTGQKPPGQEPGGRRRR
;
A
#
# COMPACT_ATOMS: atom_id res chain seq x y z
N MET A 1 11.67 5.03 2.57
CA MET A 1 10.36 5.62 2.18
C MET A 1 9.28 4.56 2.41
N GLY A 2 8.12 4.93 2.97
CA GLY A 2 7.03 3.97 3.25
C GLY A 2 7.00 3.50 4.71
N GLY A 3 6.00 2.67 5.04
CA GLY A 3 5.82 2.12 6.40
C GLY A 3 5.06 3.03 7.38
N TRP A 4 4.56 4.18 6.91
CA TRP A 4 3.62 5.01 7.65
C TRP A 4 2.20 4.71 7.20
N ALA A 5 1.27 4.72 8.15
CA ALA A 5 -0.13 4.53 7.86
C ALA A 5 -0.93 5.71 8.39
N ALA A 6 -1.83 6.23 7.56
CA ALA A 6 -2.84 7.17 8.00
C ALA A 6 -3.72 6.52 9.08
N GLY A 7 -3.99 7.29 10.14
CA GLY A 7 -4.79 6.84 11.28
C GLY A 7 -6.31 7.05 11.14
N GLU A 8 -6.73 7.86 10.18
CA GLU A 8 -8.15 8.20 9.94
C GLU A 8 -8.91 7.06 9.24
N ALA A 9 -10.23 7.05 9.39
CA ALA A 9 -11.10 6.22 8.56
C ALA A 9 -11.34 6.91 7.21
N PHE A 10 -11.38 6.13 6.14
CA PHE A 10 -11.68 6.63 4.79
C PHE A 10 -12.84 5.85 4.17
N ASP A 11 -13.62 6.51 3.32
CA ASP A 11 -14.66 5.89 2.50
C ASP A 11 -14.56 6.41 1.05
N HIS A 12 -15.49 6.01 0.17
CA HIS A 12 -15.50 6.45 -1.23
C HIS A 12 -15.58 7.99 -1.37
N THR A 13 -16.13 8.71 -0.40
CA THR A 13 -16.18 10.18 -0.45
C THR A 13 -14.86 10.84 -0.09
N SER A 14 -13.94 10.15 0.60
CA SER A 14 -12.58 10.64 0.85
C SER A 14 -11.82 10.95 -0.44
N VAL A 15 -12.03 10.16 -1.50
CA VAL A 15 -11.45 10.41 -2.82
C VAL A 15 -12.03 11.68 -3.45
N LEU A 16 -13.35 11.87 -3.38
CA LEU A 16 -13.98 13.10 -3.88
C LEU A 16 -13.48 14.32 -3.10
N ARG A 17 -13.37 14.23 -1.77
CA ARG A 17 -12.84 15.32 -0.93
C ARG A 17 -11.38 15.63 -1.21
N PHE A 18 -10.57 14.62 -1.53
CA PHE A 18 -9.20 14.84 -2.02
C PHE A 18 -9.21 15.66 -3.32
N LEU A 19 -10.09 15.32 -4.26
CA LEU A 19 -10.25 16.10 -5.50
C LEU A 19 -10.79 17.52 -5.22
N GLU A 20 -11.66 17.72 -4.24
CA GLU A 20 -12.08 19.07 -3.81
C GLU A 20 -10.86 19.90 -3.37
N ARG A 21 -9.92 19.30 -2.63
CA ARG A 21 -8.67 19.97 -2.21
C ARG A 21 -7.73 20.25 -3.38
N TRP A 22 -7.61 19.30 -4.30
CA TRP A 22 -6.71 19.41 -5.45
C TRP A 22 -7.20 20.41 -6.50
N THR A 23 -8.51 20.41 -6.77
CA THR A 23 -9.12 21.18 -7.86
C THR A 23 -9.80 22.47 -7.39
N GLY A 24 -10.16 22.56 -6.10
CA GLY A 24 -10.99 23.64 -5.57
C GLY A 24 -12.49 23.48 -5.87
N VAL A 25 -12.92 22.46 -6.61
CA VAL A 25 -14.33 22.22 -6.95
C VAL A 25 -15.01 21.42 -5.85
N ARG A 26 -16.05 21.96 -5.24
CA ARG A 26 -16.81 21.30 -4.16
C ARG A 26 -17.85 20.32 -4.71
N GLU A 27 -17.93 19.14 -4.12
CA GLU A 27 -18.98 18.14 -4.34
C GLU A 27 -20.15 18.37 -3.36
N PRO A 28 -21.29 18.90 -3.82
CA PRO A 28 -22.41 19.23 -2.94
C PRO A 28 -23.12 17.99 -2.35
N ASN A 29 -22.96 16.80 -2.93
CA ASN A 29 -23.70 15.60 -2.51
C ASN A 29 -23.04 14.81 -1.36
N ILE A 30 -21.96 15.32 -0.77
CA ILE A 30 -21.35 14.73 0.42
C ILE A 30 -21.97 15.38 1.67
N SER A 31 -22.69 14.57 2.44
CA SER A 31 -23.35 15.01 3.68
C SER A 31 -22.37 15.50 4.74
N ASP A 32 -22.86 16.38 5.62
CA ASP A 32 -22.07 16.90 6.75
C ASP A 32 -21.57 15.78 7.66
N TRP A 33 -22.39 14.74 7.86
CA TRP A 33 -21.99 13.55 8.62
C TRP A 33 -20.76 12.87 8.02
N ARG A 34 -20.72 12.64 6.70
CA ARG A 34 -19.54 12.04 6.04
C ARG A 34 -18.33 12.95 6.12
N ARG A 35 -18.54 14.27 6.02
CA ARG A 35 -17.47 15.27 6.14
C ARG A 35 -16.82 15.29 7.52
N GLY A 36 -17.60 15.04 8.57
CA GLY A 36 -17.11 14.95 9.95
C GLY A 36 -16.60 13.56 10.35
N THR A 37 -17.01 12.49 9.66
CA THR A 37 -16.70 11.10 10.08
C THR A 37 -15.47 10.52 9.38
N PHE A 38 -15.29 10.78 8.09
CA PHE A 38 -14.19 10.24 7.30
C PHE A 38 -13.14 11.32 7.01
N GLY A 39 -11.88 10.92 6.79
CA GLY A 39 -10.82 11.83 6.35
C GLY A 39 -10.95 12.26 4.88
N ASP A 40 -10.21 13.26 4.46
CA ASP A 40 -10.16 13.75 3.06
C ASP A 40 -9.00 13.14 2.24
N LEU A 41 -8.41 12.05 2.73
CA LEU A 41 -7.29 11.30 2.15
C LEU A 41 -5.94 12.07 2.10
N THR A 42 -5.88 13.35 2.50
CA THR A 42 -4.63 14.12 2.44
C THR A 42 -3.53 13.61 3.37
N SER A 43 -3.89 13.05 4.53
CA SER A 43 -2.93 12.49 5.51
C SER A 43 -2.19 11.26 5.00
N ALA A 44 -2.74 10.56 4.01
CA ALA A 44 -2.10 9.44 3.33
C ALA A 44 -0.89 9.88 2.50
N PHE A 45 -0.79 11.18 2.18
CA PHE A 45 0.32 11.76 1.44
C PHE A 45 1.26 12.54 2.37
N GLY A 46 2.57 12.35 2.19
CA GLY A 46 3.61 13.09 2.90
C GLY A 46 3.80 14.54 2.43
N PHE A 47 2.72 15.26 2.07
CA PHE A 47 2.84 16.66 1.65
C PHE A 47 3.53 17.50 2.74
N GLY A 48 4.46 18.36 2.32
CA GLY A 48 5.27 19.19 3.22
C GLY A 48 6.49 18.49 3.85
N SER A 49 6.63 17.17 3.69
CA SER A 49 7.85 16.46 4.09
C SER A 49 8.93 16.58 3.01
N PRO A 50 10.23 16.60 3.37
CA PRO A 50 11.32 16.53 2.40
C PRO A 50 11.20 15.27 1.54
N ALA A 51 11.55 15.38 0.26
CA ALA A 51 11.69 14.22 -0.60
C ALA A 51 12.77 13.30 -0.01
N HIS A 52 12.38 12.10 0.40
CA HIS A 52 13.34 11.08 0.80
C HIS A 52 13.88 10.36 -0.43
N ARG A 53 15.09 9.81 -0.32
CA ARG A 53 15.63 8.94 -1.37
C ARG A 53 14.70 7.74 -1.57
N PRO A 54 14.47 7.31 -2.82
CA PRO A 54 13.80 6.05 -3.09
C PRO A 54 14.55 4.90 -2.37
N PRO A 55 13.84 3.82 -1.99
CA PRO A 55 14.53 2.64 -1.48
C PRO A 55 15.50 2.12 -2.53
N TRP A 56 16.58 1.50 -2.07
CA TRP A 56 17.44 0.72 -2.96
C TRP A 56 16.64 -0.50 -3.42
N LEU A 57 16.69 -0.78 -4.73
CA LEU A 57 16.09 -1.97 -5.32
C LEU A 57 17.17 -3.05 -5.41
N PRO A 58 16.82 -4.35 -5.30
CA PRO A 58 17.79 -5.42 -5.49
C PRO A 58 18.47 -5.33 -6.86
N ASP A 59 19.80 -5.25 -6.86
CA ASP A 59 20.62 -5.17 -8.08
C ASP A 59 20.69 -6.53 -8.83
N ASP A 60 20.22 -7.60 -8.20
CA ASP A 60 20.23 -8.99 -8.70
C ASP A 60 18.88 -9.45 -9.26
N THR A 61 17.93 -8.53 -9.46
CA THR A 61 16.57 -8.88 -9.93
C THR A 61 16.58 -9.63 -11.27
N GLU A 62 17.51 -9.31 -12.16
CA GLU A 62 17.68 -9.98 -13.46
C GLU A 62 18.23 -11.41 -13.29
N GLU A 63 19.27 -11.59 -12.48
CA GLU A 63 19.85 -12.91 -12.16
C GLU A 63 18.81 -13.81 -11.47
N GLN A 64 18.04 -13.28 -10.51
CA GLN A 64 16.96 -14.00 -9.83
C GLN A 64 15.87 -14.44 -10.80
N LEU A 65 15.58 -13.64 -11.84
CA LEU A 65 14.61 -14.01 -12.87
C LEU A 65 15.15 -15.12 -13.76
N GLU A 66 16.40 -15.00 -14.23
CA GLU A 66 17.05 -16.04 -15.04
C GLU A 66 17.14 -17.37 -14.29
N GLU A 67 17.49 -17.34 -13.00
CA GLU A 67 17.48 -18.53 -12.13
C GLU A 67 16.08 -19.13 -12.03
N ALA A 68 15.06 -18.32 -11.76
CA ALA A 68 13.67 -18.79 -11.67
C ALA A 68 13.18 -19.41 -13.00
N GLU A 69 13.55 -18.84 -14.15
CA GLU A 69 13.23 -19.39 -15.46
C GLU A 69 13.94 -20.74 -15.69
N TRP A 70 15.22 -20.81 -15.33
CA TRP A 70 15.99 -22.05 -15.42
C TRP A 70 15.40 -23.15 -14.51
N GLU A 71 15.04 -22.81 -13.27
CA GLU A 71 14.42 -23.73 -12.33
C GLU A 71 13.12 -24.32 -12.87
N VAL A 72 12.26 -23.49 -13.46
CA VAL A 72 11.00 -23.93 -14.05
C VAL A 72 11.22 -24.92 -15.19
N GLU A 73 12.28 -24.74 -15.98
CA GLU A 73 12.63 -25.62 -17.10
C GLU A 73 13.31 -26.92 -16.64
N HIS A 74 14.16 -26.87 -15.61
CA HIS A 74 15.10 -27.96 -15.29
C HIS A 74 14.77 -28.73 -14.00
N LEU A 75 14.05 -28.12 -13.05
CA LEU A 75 13.72 -28.78 -11.79
C LEU A 75 12.39 -29.54 -11.87
N PRO A 76 12.23 -30.62 -11.10
CA PRO A 76 10.95 -31.28 -10.97
C PRO A 76 9.90 -30.32 -10.41
N LYS A 77 8.65 -30.50 -10.82
CA LYS A 77 7.53 -29.68 -10.33
C LYS A 77 7.50 -29.63 -8.79
N PRO A 78 7.31 -28.45 -8.19
CA PRO A 78 7.21 -28.35 -6.73
C PRO A 78 6.03 -29.21 -6.26
N THR A 79 6.26 -29.99 -5.20
CA THR A 79 5.19 -30.72 -4.54
C THR A 79 4.28 -29.74 -3.84
N PHE A 80 2.98 -29.80 -4.15
CA PHE A 80 1.99 -29.02 -3.42
C PHE A 80 2.08 -29.37 -1.93
N PRO A 81 2.09 -28.36 -1.05
CA PRO A 81 2.08 -28.61 0.38
C PRO A 81 0.81 -29.37 0.76
N GLY A 82 0.97 -30.42 1.57
CA GLY A 82 -0.13 -31.30 1.99
C GLY A 82 -1.07 -30.67 3.01
N THR A 83 -1.91 -31.49 3.64
CA THR A 83 -2.97 -31.07 4.59
C THR A 83 -2.46 -30.38 5.87
N GLY A 84 -1.15 -30.31 6.09
CA GLY A 84 -0.51 -29.70 7.26
C GLY A 84 -0.17 -28.21 7.13
N GLN A 85 -0.66 -27.52 6.09
CA GLN A 85 -0.44 -26.08 5.96
C GLN A 85 -1.10 -25.30 7.10
N LYS A 86 -0.41 -24.26 7.56
CA LYS A 86 -0.96 -23.25 8.45
C LYS A 86 -1.09 -21.92 7.70
N PRO A 87 -2.14 -21.13 7.93
CA PRO A 87 -2.24 -19.79 7.37
C PRO A 87 -0.97 -18.98 7.71
N PRO A 88 -0.42 -18.21 6.76
CA PRO A 88 0.70 -17.34 7.06
C PRO A 88 0.30 -16.33 8.15
N GLY A 89 1.16 -16.15 9.14
CA GLY A 89 1.02 -15.10 10.14
C GLY A 89 1.65 -13.81 9.61
N GLN A 90 1.01 -12.68 9.87
CA GLN A 90 1.67 -11.39 9.67
C GLN A 90 2.80 -11.25 10.69
N GLU A 91 4.02 -10.94 10.24
CA GLU A 91 5.14 -10.69 11.15
C GLU A 91 4.89 -9.47 12.05
N PRO A 92 5.40 -9.47 13.30
CA PRO A 92 5.34 -8.31 14.17
C PRO A 92 6.02 -7.10 13.51
N GLY A 93 5.24 -6.06 13.23
CA GLY A 93 5.74 -4.81 12.64
C GLY A 93 5.23 -3.58 13.40
N GLY A 94 6.06 -2.55 13.49
CA GLY A 94 5.65 -1.25 14.02
C GLY A 94 4.86 -0.47 12.98
N ARG A 95 3.53 -0.33 13.16
CA ARG A 95 2.74 0.59 12.33
C ARG A 95 2.96 2.02 12.81
N ARG A 96 3.98 2.68 12.26
CA ARG A 96 4.18 4.11 12.50
C ARG A 96 2.98 4.86 11.93
N ARG A 97 2.31 5.68 12.76
CA ARG A 97 1.10 6.40 12.36
C ARG A 97 1.43 7.84 11.99
N ARG A 98 0.78 8.34 10.95
CA ARG A 98 0.73 9.74 10.58
C ARG A 98 -0.73 10.22 10.59
#